data_AF-A0A965ZZ27-F1
#
_entry.id   AF-A0A965ZZ27-F1
#
_cell.length_a   1.000
_cell.length_b   1.000
_cell.length_c   1.000
_cell.angle_alpha   90.00
_cell.angle_beta   90.00
_cell.angle_gamma   90.00
#
_symmetry.space_group_name_H-M   'P 1'
#
loop_
_entity.id
_entity.type
_entity.pdbx_description
1 polymer ?
#
loop_
_entity_poly.entity_id
_entity_poly.type
_entity_poly.pdbx_seq_one_letter_code
_entity_poly.pdbx_strand_id
1 'polypeptide(L)'
;MTGSGNSYTHYTWIVTRDTILGDSSEAVGKIGPSGSSNRAPFDSVIIHGDHFRMLNDARVAQFSGYILGDYRGREPLDDYGSENGCSFIEFEHDGDWLSLEEFQRRVQAGNKR
;
A
#
# COMPACT_ATOMS: atom_id res chain seq x y z
N MET A 1 22.30 20.18 -18.69
CA MET A 1 22.18 19.06 -17.73
C MET A 1 21.73 19.65 -16.40
N THR A 2 20.43 19.58 -16.11
CA THR A 2 19.82 20.20 -14.93
C THR A 2 19.38 19.13 -13.95
N GLY A 3 20.13 19.04 -12.85
CA GLY A 3 19.68 18.73 -11.48
C GLY A 3 18.66 17.62 -11.26
N SER A 4 19.17 16.43 -10.93
CA SER A 4 18.78 15.60 -9.78
C SER A 4 17.32 15.67 -9.31
N GLY A 5 16.39 15.06 -10.05
CA GLY A 5 15.06 14.71 -9.57
C GLY A 5 15.03 13.35 -8.88
N ASN A 6 15.87 13.14 -7.84
CA ASN A 6 15.81 11.89 -7.05
C ASN A 6 14.68 12.00 -6.03
N SER A 7 13.44 11.81 -6.50
CA SER A 7 12.27 11.56 -5.69
C SER A 7 12.35 10.14 -5.13
N TYR A 8 13.27 9.88 -4.20
CA TYR A 8 13.22 8.65 -3.41
C TYR A 8 12.14 8.83 -2.36
N THR A 9 10.93 8.44 -2.70
CA THR A 9 9.91 8.16 -1.70
C THR A 9 10.41 6.94 -0.91
N HIS A 10 10.80 7.17 0.34
CA HIS A 10 11.35 6.15 1.22
C HIS A 10 10.20 5.33 1.81
N TYR A 11 9.55 4.51 1.01
CA TYR A 11 8.53 3.58 1.47
C TYR A 11 8.83 2.13 1.09
N THR A 12 8.12 1.22 1.74
CA THR A 12 8.07 -0.20 1.36
C THR A 12 6.66 -0.69 1.60
N TRP A 13 6.07 -1.33 0.59
CA TRP A 13 4.80 -2.02 0.73
C TRP A 13 4.97 -3.51 0.46
N ILE A 14 4.15 -4.33 1.12
CA ILE A 14 4.17 -5.79 1.02
C ILE A 14 2.75 -6.31 0.94
N VAL A 15 2.43 -7.09 -0.07
CA VAL A 15 1.15 -7.84 -0.12
C VAL A 15 1.29 -9.10 0.72
N THR A 16 0.38 -9.30 1.67
CA THR A 16 0.38 -10.44 2.59
C THR A 16 -0.81 -11.37 2.39
N ARG A 17 -1.82 -10.93 1.64
CA ARG A 17 -3.00 -11.75 1.33
C ARG A 17 -3.45 -11.54 -0.11
N ASP A 18 -3.76 -12.65 -0.75
CA ASP A 18 -4.42 -12.76 -2.04
C ASP A 18 -5.75 -13.48 -1.85
N THR A 19 -6.84 -12.91 -2.36
CA THR A 19 -8.18 -13.51 -2.29
C THR A 19 -8.75 -13.86 -3.66
N ILE A 20 -7.97 -13.72 -4.74
CA ILE A 20 -8.38 -14.13 -6.08
C ILE A 20 -8.31 -15.66 -6.15
N LEU A 21 -9.46 -16.31 -6.34
CA LEU A 21 -9.55 -17.76 -6.46
C LEU A 21 -9.39 -18.17 -7.92
N GLY A 22 -8.36 -18.95 -8.25
CA GLY A 22 -8.24 -19.62 -9.56
C GLY A 22 -6.95 -19.34 -10.33
N ASP A 23 -6.22 -18.28 -9.96
CA ASP A 23 -4.86 -18.01 -10.43
C ASP A 23 -3.94 -17.82 -9.21
N SER A 24 -2.67 -18.17 -9.38
CA SER A 24 -1.72 -18.55 -8.33
C SER A 24 -1.49 -17.54 -7.19
N SER A 25 -1.10 -18.08 -6.03
CA SER A 25 -0.53 -17.50 -4.80
C SER A 25 0.64 -16.49 -4.98
N GLU A 26 0.92 -16.02 -6.18
CA GLU A 26 2.11 -15.23 -6.53
C GLU A 26 2.06 -13.80 -5.98
N ALA A 27 0.90 -13.28 -5.59
CA ALA A 27 0.78 -11.93 -5.06
C ALA A 27 1.33 -11.83 -3.63
N VAL A 28 1.20 -12.89 -2.82
CA VAL A 28 1.70 -12.89 -1.44
C VAL A 28 3.24 -12.82 -1.44
N GLY A 29 3.78 -11.86 -0.71
CA GLY A 29 5.22 -11.58 -0.68
C GLY A 29 5.70 -10.68 -1.81
N LYS A 30 4.82 -10.11 -2.64
CA LYS A 30 5.20 -9.01 -3.54
C LYS A 30 5.56 -7.79 -2.71
N ILE A 31 6.70 -7.18 -3.03
CA ILE A 31 7.27 -6.05 -2.31
C ILE A 31 7.58 -4.93 -3.30
N GLY A 32 7.05 -3.73 -3.03
CA GLY A 32 7.37 -2.52 -3.78
C GLY A 32 8.03 -1.42 -2.92
N PRO A 33 8.57 -0.38 -3.56
CA PRO A 33 8.63 -0.20 -5.01
C PRO A 33 9.69 -1.13 -5.64
N SER A 34 9.38 -1.69 -6.80
CA SER A 34 10.26 -2.64 -7.52
C SER A 34 11.67 -2.07 -7.75
N GLY A 35 12.71 -2.85 -7.43
CA GLY A 35 14.11 -2.46 -7.65
C GLY A 35 14.69 -1.44 -6.66
N SER A 36 13.94 -1.01 -5.64
CA SER A 36 14.47 -0.12 -4.59
C SER A 36 15.48 -0.82 -3.70
N SER A 37 16.66 -0.22 -3.54
CA SER A 37 17.73 -0.69 -2.64
C SER A 37 17.55 -0.25 -1.19
N ASN A 38 16.64 0.71 -0.91
CA ASN A 38 16.45 1.32 0.41
C ASN A 38 15.11 0.89 1.03
N ARG A 39 14.77 -0.40 0.92
CA ARG A 39 13.54 -0.95 1.49
C ARG A 39 13.66 -1.13 3.00
N ALA A 40 12.56 -0.88 3.72
CA ALA A 40 12.44 -1.30 5.09
C ALA A 40 12.44 -2.84 5.19
N PRO A 41 12.99 -3.43 6.26
CA PRO A 41 12.92 -4.87 6.49
C PRO A 41 11.48 -5.37 6.53
N PHE A 42 11.22 -6.59 6.03
CA PHE A 42 9.88 -7.19 6.00
C PHE A 42 9.15 -7.09 7.34
N ASP A 43 9.78 -7.53 8.43
CA ASP A 43 9.19 -7.52 9.77
C ASP A 43 8.83 -6.10 10.23
N SER A 44 9.66 -5.11 9.86
CA SER A 44 9.38 -3.71 10.19
C SER A 44 8.10 -3.22 9.50
N VAL A 45 7.88 -3.62 8.24
CA VAL A 45 6.68 -3.24 7.49
C VAL A 45 5.45 -3.92 8.08
N ILE A 46 5.55 -5.18 8.49
CA ILE A 46 4.42 -5.92 9.10
C ILE A 46 4.06 -5.38 10.48
N ILE A 47 5.05 -5.00 11.30
CA ILE A 47 4.83 -4.57 12.69
C ILE A 47 4.41 -3.09 12.77
N HIS A 48 4.97 -2.24 11.92
CA HIS A 48 4.81 -0.78 12.02
C HIS A 48 4.10 -0.14 10.83
N GLY A 49 3.83 -0.89 9.76
CA GLY A 49 3.19 -0.35 8.56
C GLY A 49 1.69 -0.18 8.74
N ASP A 50 1.14 0.74 7.95
CA ASP A 50 -0.29 0.93 7.83
C ASP A 50 -0.87 -0.21 6.97
N HIS A 51 -1.94 -0.83 7.45
CA HIS A 51 -2.60 -1.94 6.76
C HIS A 51 -3.48 -1.39 5.64
N PHE A 52 -3.28 -1.89 4.42
CA PHE A 52 -4.03 -1.51 3.24
C PHE A 52 -4.75 -2.72 2.63
N ARG A 53 -5.81 -2.45 1.88
CA ARG A 53 -6.43 -3.40 0.95
C ARG A 53 -6.72 -2.74 -0.39
N MET A 54 -6.56 -3.51 -1.46
CA MET A 54 -6.87 -3.10 -2.82
C MET A 54 -8.14 -3.80 -3.28
N LEU A 55 -9.05 -3.04 -3.89
CA LEU A 55 -10.37 -3.50 -4.28
C LEU A 55 -10.57 -3.33 -5.79
N ASN A 56 -11.32 -4.25 -6.39
CA ASN A 56 -11.77 -4.15 -7.77
C ASN A 56 -12.89 -3.12 -7.96
N ASP A 57 -13.37 -2.96 -9.19
CA ASP A 57 -14.46 -2.04 -9.54
C ASP A 57 -15.78 -2.32 -8.79
N ALA A 58 -15.98 -3.56 -8.36
CA ALA A 58 -17.14 -3.98 -7.58
C ALA A 58 -16.97 -3.78 -6.06
N ARG A 59 -15.91 -3.08 -5.61
CA ARG A 59 -15.58 -2.85 -4.19
C ARG A 59 -15.35 -4.15 -3.41
N VAL A 60 -14.85 -5.20 -4.09
CA VAL A 60 -14.44 -6.45 -3.45
C VAL A 60 -12.93 -6.41 -3.26
N ALA A 61 -12.47 -6.60 -2.01
CA ALA A 61 -11.04 -6.71 -1.72
C ALA A 61 -10.44 -7.90 -2.49
N GLN A 62 -9.31 -7.67 -3.16
CA GLN A 62 -8.57 -8.69 -3.91
C GLN A 62 -7.22 -8.98 -3.26
N PHE A 63 -6.57 -7.93 -2.75
CA PHE A 63 -5.26 -8.01 -2.10
C PHE A 63 -5.26 -7.19 -0.82
N SER A 64 -4.49 -7.62 0.18
CA SER A 64 -4.20 -6.80 1.36
C SER A 64 -2.75 -6.94 1.80
N GLY A 65 -2.26 -5.94 2.51
CA GLY A 65 -0.84 -5.81 2.81
C GLY A 65 -0.52 -4.63 3.70
N TYR A 66 0.76 -4.36 3.90
CA TYR A 66 1.22 -3.28 4.77
C TYR A 66 2.13 -2.33 4.00
N ILE A 67 2.07 -1.04 4.30
CA ILE A 67 2.98 -0.03 3.76
C ILE A 67 3.59 0.79 4.89
N LEU A 68 4.90 1.05 4.80
CA LEU A 68 5.64 1.83 5.78
C LEU A 68 6.54 2.84 5.07
N GLY A 69 6.64 4.05 5.64
CA GLY A 69 7.60 5.07 5.22
C GLY A 69 6.93 6.37 4.77
N ASP A 70 7.59 7.11 3.87
CA ASP A 70 7.05 8.34 3.29
C ASP A 70 6.32 8.02 1.97
N TYR A 71 5.00 8.00 2.02
CA TYR A 71 4.12 7.59 0.93
C TYR A 71 2.85 8.44 0.88
N ARG A 72 2.19 8.47 -0.28
CA ARG A 72 0.94 9.21 -0.54
C ARG A 72 -0.29 8.34 -0.42
N GLY A 73 -0.14 7.02 -0.43
CA GLY A 73 -1.15 6.01 -0.14
C GLY A 73 -1.72 5.33 -1.37
N ARG A 74 -1.34 5.75 -2.58
CA ARG A 74 -1.76 5.07 -3.82
C ARG A 74 -0.73 4.07 -4.33
N GLU A 75 0.48 4.08 -3.80
CA GLU A 75 1.61 3.37 -4.38
C GLU A 75 1.37 1.87 -4.56
N PRO A 76 0.81 1.10 -3.61
CA PRO A 76 0.51 -0.32 -3.86
C PRO A 76 -0.49 -0.53 -5.01
N LEU A 77 -1.47 0.36 -5.12
CA LEU A 77 -2.49 0.32 -6.17
C LEU A 77 -1.90 0.71 -7.53
N ASP A 78 -1.11 1.77 -7.59
CA ASP A 78 -0.52 2.26 -8.83
C ASP A 78 0.61 1.33 -9.31
N ASP A 79 1.39 0.72 -8.38
CA ASP A 79 2.52 -0.17 -8.69
C ASP A 79 2.10 -1.61 -9.05
N TYR A 80 1.00 -2.12 -8.49
CA TYR A 80 0.60 -3.52 -8.63
C TYR A 80 -0.90 -3.70 -8.83
N GLY A 81 -1.72 -3.08 -7.98
CA GLY A 81 -3.17 -3.31 -7.99
C GLY A 81 -3.84 -3.00 -9.33
N SER A 82 -3.49 -1.90 -9.98
CA SER A 82 -4.12 -1.41 -11.22
C SER A 82 -3.93 -2.38 -12.38
N GLU A 83 -2.73 -2.96 -12.50
CA GLU A 83 -2.44 -3.99 -13.51
C GLU A 83 -3.14 -5.33 -13.21
N ASN A 84 -3.56 -5.54 -11.96
CA ASN A 84 -4.21 -6.75 -11.48
C ASN A 84 -5.72 -6.52 -11.16
N GLY A 85 -6.34 -5.56 -11.84
CA GLY A 85 -7.80 -5.35 -11.81
C GLY A 85 -8.36 -4.67 -10.56
N CYS A 86 -7.50 -4.02 -9.77
CA CYS A 86 -7.93 -3.15 -8.67
C CYS A 86 -8.05 -1.69 -9.12
N SER A 87 -9.05 -1.00 -8.59
CA SER A 87 -9.33 0.41 -8.91
C SER A 87 -9.40 1.29 -7.66
N PHE A 88 -9.47 0.68 -6.48
CA PHE A 88 -9.56 1.38 -5.21
C PHE A 88 -8.55 0.83 -4.21
N ILE A 89 -8.11 1.69 -3.29
CA ILE A 89 -7.31 1.33 -2.14
C ILE A 89 -7.93 1.94 -0.89
N GLU A 90 -7.93 1.16 0.18
CA GLU A 90 -8.42 1.54 1.49
C GLU A 90 -7.39 1.17 2.56
N PHE A 91 -7.43 1.89 3.66
CA PHE A 91 -6.53 1.74 4.79
C PHE A 91 -7.32 1.44 6.06
N GLU A 92 -6.80 0.55 6.90
CA GLU A 92 -7.39 0.26 8.19
C GLU A 92 -6.97 1.33 9.21
N HIS A 93 -7.95 1.88 9.92
CA HIS A 93 -7.72 2.82 11.00
C HIS A 93 -8.81 2.66 12.05
N ASP A 94 -8.43 2.41 13.31
CA ASP A 94 -9.34 2.13 14.43
C ASP A 94 -10.37 1.01 14.15
N GLY A 95 -9.98 0.00 13.36
CA GLY A 95 -10.82 -1.14 12.97
C GLY A 95 -11.77 -0.88 11.80
N ASP A 96 -11.80 0.35 11.28
CA ASP A 96 -12.57 0.72 10.09
C ASP A 96 -11.67 0.75 8.84
N TRP A 97 -12.24 0.38 7.69
CA TRP A 97 -11.61 0.56 6.39
C TRP A 97 -12.02 1.90 5.79
N LEU A 98 -11.05 2.78 5.59
CA LEU A 98 -11.24 4.13 5.10
C LEU A 98 -10.72 4.26 3.69
N SER A 99 -11.40 5.07 2.87
CA SER A 99 -10.82 5.53 1.60
C SER A 99 -9.54 6.31 1.89
N LEU A 100 -8.63 6.39 0.91
CA LEU A 100 -7.39 7.13 1.05
C LEU A 100 -7.60 8.58 1.54
N GLU A 101 -8.58 9.28 0.98
CA GLU A 101 -8.90 10.66 1.37
C GLU A 101 -9.32 10.77 2.84
N GLU A 102 -10.16 9.85 3.31
CA GLU A 102 -10.64 9.84 4.69
C GLU A 102 -9.52 9.40 5.66
N PHE A 103 -8.70 8.41 5.28
CA PHE A 103 -7.53 7.99 6.04
C PHE A 103 -6.57 9.16 6.27
N GLN A 104 -6.17 9.85 5.20
CA GLN A 104 -5.28 11.02 5.30
C GLN A 104 -5.87 12.11 6.18
N ARG A 105 -7.17 12.37 6.06
CA ARG A 105 -7.87 13.35 6.88
C ARG A 105 -7.82 12.99 8.36
N ARG A 106 -8.04 11.72 8.72
CA ARG A 106 -8.01 11.26 10.12
C ARG A 106 -6.61 11.25 10.70
N VAL A 107 -5.62 10.77 9.96
CA VAL A 107 -4.21 10.78 10.39
C VAL A 107 -3.71 12.22 10.61
N GLN A 108 -4.05 13.15 9.72
CA GLN A 108 -3.71 14.57 9.90
C GLN A 108 -4.43 15.23 11.09
N ALA A 109 -5.65 14.78 11.41
CA ALA A 109 -6.38 15.27 12.57
C ALA A 109 -5.81 14.73 13.91
N GLY A 110 -5.31 13.50 13.92
CA GLY A 110 -4.66 12.88 15.07
C GLY A 110 -3.34 13.56 15.48
N ASN A 111 -2.58 14.06 14.51
CA ASN A 111 -1.28 14.74 14.73
C ASN A 111 -1.39 16.19 15.24
N LYS A 112 -2.60 16.73 15.45
CA LYS A 112 -2.83 18.11 15.93
C LYS A 112 -3.07 18.21 17.45
N ARG A 113 -2.68 17.20 18.24
CA ARG A 113 -2.85 17.18 19.70
C ARG A 113 -1.53 17.26 20.43
#